data_AF-A0A536UP80-F1
#
_entry.id   AF-A0A536UP80-F1
#
_cell.length_a   1.000
_cell.length_b   1.000
_cell.length_c   1.000
_cell.angle_alpha   90.00
_cell.angle_beta   90.00
_cell.angle_gamma   90.00
#
_symmetry.space_group_name_H-M   'P 1'
#
loop_
_entity.id
_entity.type
_entity.pdbx_description
1 polymer ?
#
loop_
_entity_poly.entity_id
_entity_poly.type
_entity_poly.pdbx_seq_one_letter_code
_entity_poly.pdbx_strand_id
1 'polypeptide(L)'
;MRGSRSAPLLRRRVDGVLLLDKPVGLSSNAALQQAKRRFRAEKAGHTGTLDPLASGLLPICFGEATKFAHMLLDADKTYVALVRLGTTTTTGDA
;
A
#
# COMPACT_ATOMS: atom_id res chain seq x y z
N MET A 1 17.67 18.68 28.51
CA MET A 1 17.47 18.74 27.05
C MET A 1 15.98 18.56 26.75
N ARG A 2 15.24 19.62 26.40
CA ARG A 2 13.82 19.50 26.02
C ARG A 2 13.77 19.13 24.54
N GLY A 3 13.28 17.94 24.22
CA GLY A 3 13.10 17.49 22.84
C GLY A 3 12.19 18.45 22.08
N SER A 4 12.66 18.95 20.94
CA SER A 4 11.86 19.70 19.98
C SER A 4 10.66 18.85 19.55
N ARG A 5 9.46 19.21 20.02
CA ARG A 5 8.22 18.66 19.48
C ARG A 5 7.96 19.35 18.14
N SER A 6 8.17 18.63 17.04
CA SER A 6 7.78 19.10 15.70
C SER A 6 6.29 19.47 15.71
N ALA A 7 5.95 20.60 15.08
CA ALA A 7 4.56 21.00 14.86
C ALA A 7 3.79 19.86 14.17
N PRO A 8 2.50 19.65 14.53
CA PRO A 8 1.69 18.61 13.90
C PRO A 8 1.64 18.82 12.39
N LEU A 9 1.86 17.74 11.63
CA LEU A 9 1.76 17.76 10.17
C LEU A 9 0.32 18.13 9.78
N LEU A 10 0.13 19.33 9.22
CA LEU A 10 -1.15 19.75 8.67
C LEU A 10 -1.54 18.79 7.54
N ARG A 11 -2.67 18.09 7.73
CA ARG A 11 -3.24 17.22 6.70
C ARG A 11 -3.94 18.05 5.63
N ARG A 12 -4.04 17.49 4.43
CA ARG A 12 -4.62 18.09 3.24
C ARG A 12 -5.73 17.19 2.70
N ARG A 13 -6.78 17.81 2.18
CA ARG A 13 -7.70 17.14 1.26
C ARG A 13 -6.95 16.86 -0.04
N VAL A 14 -6.85 15.58 -0.36
CA VAL A 14 -6.19 15.06 -1.56
C VAL A 14 -7.12 13.98 -2.10
N ASP A 15 -7.51 14.13 -3.35
CA ASP A 15 -8.38 13.21 -4.06
C ASP A 15 -7.63 12.68 -5.28
N GLY A 16 -7.62 11.37 -5.47
CA GLY A 16 -6.94 10.74 -6.60
C GLY A 16 -6.44 9.33 -6.29
N VAL A 17 -5.80 8.72 -7.28
CA VAL A 17 -5.22 7.38 -7.16
C VAL A 17 -3.72 7.45 -7.48
N LEU A 18 -2.90 6.94 -6.57
CA LEU A 18 -1.48 6.71 -6.78
C LEU A 18 -1.27 5.25 -7.15
N LEU A 19 -0.69 5.02 -8.33
CA LEU A 19 -0.21 3.70 -8.75
C LEU A 19 1.18 3.50 -8.12
N LEU A 20 1.22 2.94 -6.91
CA LEU A 20 2.47 2.73 -6.19
C LEU A 20 3.11 1.42 -6.66
N ASP A 21 4.36 1.46 -7.07
CA ASP A 21 5.19 0.25 -7.12
C ASP A 21 5.67 -0.07 -5.70
N LYS A 22 5.03 -1.05 -5.05
CA LYS A 22 5.33 -1.45 -3.68
C LYS A 22 6.68 -2.19 -3.68
N PRO A 23 7.66 -1.76 -2.89
CA PRO A 23 8.90 -2.52 -2.75
C PRO A 23 8.69 -3.82 -1.95
N VAL A 24 9.61 -4.76 -2.13
CA VAL A 24 9.73 -5.98 -1.32
C VAL A 24 10.07 -5.62 0.14
N GLY A 25 9.59 -6.43 1.08
CA GLY A 25 9.82 -6.29 2.52
C GLY A 25 8.83 -5.38 3.24
N LEU A 26 8.00 -4.63 2.52
CA LEU A 26 6.96 -3.77 3.08
C LEU A 26 5.59 -4.43 3.01
N SER A 27 4.85 -4.41 4.12
CA SER A 27 3.41 -4.70 4.08
C SER A 27 2.66 -3.63 3.30
N SER A 28 1.53 -4.02 2.70
CA SER A 28 0.68 -3.08 1.94
C SER A 28 0.18 -1.92 2.80
N ASN A 29 -0.15 -2.17 4.07
CA ASN A 29 -0.52 -1.10 5.00
C ASN A 29 0.67 -0.17 5.31
N ALA A 30 1.89 -0.70 5.51
CA ALA A 30 3.05 0.15 5.74
C ALA A 30 3.32 1.08 4.53
N ALA A 31 3.21 0.54 3.31
CA ALA A 31 3.32 1.32 2.07
C ALA A 31 2.23 2.41 1.98
N LEU A 32 0.96 2.06 2.27
CA LEU A 32 -0.16 2.99 2.36
C LEU A 32 0.10 4.13 3.37
N GLN A 33 0.57 3.81 4.58
CA GLN A 33 0.83 4.83 5.61
C GLN A 33 1.97 5.76 5.20
N GLN A 34 3.01 5.23 4.55
CA GLN A 34 4.08 6.07 4.01
C GLN A 34 3.57 7.01 2.92
N ALA A 35 2.78 6.51 1.97
CA ALA A 35 2.17 7.33 0.92
C ALA A 35 1.26 8.41 1.53
N LYS A 36 0.34 8.04 2.42
CA LYS A 36 -0.55 8.95 3.13
C LYS A 36 0.23 10.07 3.84
N ARG A 37 1.35 9.74 4.50
CA ARG A 37 2.22 10.72 5.16
C ARG A 37 2.92 11.65 4.18
N ARG A 38 3.47 11.11 3.08
CA ARG A 38 4.17 11.91 2.04
C ARG A 38 3.25 12.93 1.38
N PHE A 39 2.01 12.54 1.09
CA PHE A 39 0.99 13.43 0.52
C PHE A 39 0.24 14.26 1.58
N ARG A 40 0.50 14.01 2.86
CA ARG A 40 -0.25 14.56 4.01
C ARG A 40 -1.76 14.36 3.87
N ALA A 41 -2.19 13.27 3.23
CA ALA A 41 -3.58 13.04 2.91
C ALA A 41 -4.41 12.77 4.18
N GLU A 42 -5.60 13.38 4.28
CA GLU A 42 -6.55 13.13 5.36
C GLU A 42 -7.04 11.68 5.38
N LYS A 43 -7.39 11.16 4.19
CA LYS A 43 -7.95 9.83 3.97
C LYS A 43 -7.17 9.11 2.88
N ALA A 44 -6.87 7.84 3.10
CA ALA A 44 -6.24 6.97 2.11
C ALA A 44 -6.64 5.51 2.37
N GLY A 45 -6.70 4.70 1.32
CA GLY A 45 -6.88 3.24 1.37
C GLY A 45 -6.20 2.58 0.17
N HIS A 46 -5.93 1.27 0.24
CA HIS A 46 -5.42 0.51 -0.89
C HIS A 46 -6.48 -0.44 -1.46
N THR A 47 -6.33 -0.88 -2.70
CA THR A 47 -7.34 -1.66 -3.43
C THR A 47 -7.03 -3.16 -3.50
N GLY A 48 -6.19 -3.63 -2.60
CA GLY A 48 -5.81 -5.04 -2.47
C GLY A 48 -4.58 -5.16 -1.60
N THR A 49 -4.37 -6.33 -1.02
CA THR A 49 -3.15 -6.61 -0.25
C THR A 49 -2.18 -7.35 -1.15
N LEU A 50 -0.96 -6.83 -1.26
CA LEU A 50 0.22 -7.55 -1.71
C LEU A 50 1.00 -8.06 -0.50
N ASP A 51 1.51 -9.29 -0.61
CA ASP A 51 2.37 -9.90 0.40
C ASP A 51 3.64 -9.07 0.63
N PRO A 52 4.24 -9.12 1.83
CA PRO A 52 5.50 -8.43 2.09
C PRO A 52 6.61 -8.81 1.12
N LEU A 53 6.68 -10.08 0.70
CA LEU A 53 7.68 -10.59 -0.23
C LEU A 53 7.45 -10.18 -1.70
N ALA A 54 6.24 -9.75 -2.05
CA ALA A 54 5.91 -9.32 -3.40
C ALA A 54 6.34 -7.86 -3.63
N SER A 55 6.70 -7.52 -4.87
CA SER A 55 6.74 -6.14 -5.35
C SER A 55 5.62 -5.88 -6.36
N GLY A 56 5.51 -4.64 -6.84
CA GLY A 56 4.62 -4.30 -7.95
C GLY A 56 3.42 -3.46 -7.53
N LEU A 57 2.42 -3.43 -8.41
CA LEU A 57 1.35 -2.44 -8.38
C LEU A 57 0.44 -2.56 -7.14
N LEU A 58 0.43 -1.51 -6.32
CA LEU A 58 -0.49 -1.30 -5.21
C LEU A 58 -1.22 0.04 -5.40
N PRO A 59 -2.46 0.05 -5.95
CA PRO A 59 -3.20 1.29 -6.07
C PRO A 59 -3.59 1.84 -4.69
N ILE A 60 -3.20 3.09 -4.44
CA ILE A 60 -3.54 3.85 -3.24
C ILE A 60 -4.55 4.93 -3.61
N CYS A 61 -5.77 4.81 -3.12
CA CYS A 61 -6.82 5.81 -3.28
C CYS A 61 -6.73 6.83 -2.15
N PHE A 62 -6.77 8.13 -2.48
CA PHE A 62 -6.86 9.23 -1.53
C PHE A 62 -8.25 9.87 -1.53
N GLY A 63 -8.69 10.36 -0.38
CA GLY A 63 -9.89 11.17 -0.28
C GLY A 63 -11.13 10.49 -0.87
N GLU A 64 -11.85 11.20 -1.74
CA GLU A 64 -13.06 10.75 -2.42
C GLU A 64 -12.82 9.53 -3.31
N ALA A 65 -11.62 9.35 -3.87
CA ALA A 65 -11.30 8.20 -4.69
C ALA A 65 -11.42 6.86 -3.93
N THR A 66 -11.33 6.89 -2.59
CA THR A 66 -11.53 5.70 -1.76
C THR A 66 -12.93 5.09 -1.88
N LYS A 67 -13.94 5.86 -2.34
CA LYS A 67 -15.30 5.35 -2.60
C LYS A 67 -15.32 4.30 -3.70
N PHE A 68 -14.37 4.38 -4.65
CA PHE A 68 -14.25 3.46 -5.79
C PHE A 68 -13.31 2.28 -5.52
N ALA A 69 -12.75 2.17 -4.32
CA ALA A 69 -11.77 1.12 -3.99
C ALA A 69 -12.34 -0.31 -4.13
N HIS A 70 -13.65 -0.49 -3.94
CA HIS A 70 -14.33 -1.78 -4.11
C HIS A 70 -14.23 -2.29 -5.56
N MET A 71 -14.47 -1.44 -6.56
CA MET A 71 -14.34 -1.85 -7.97
C MET A 71 -12.91 -2.30 -8.31
N LEU A 72 -11.91 -1.66 -7.71
CA LEU A 72 -10.50 -2.01 -7.91
C LEU A 72 -10.07 -3.24 -7.09
N LEU A 73 -10.80 -3.58 -6.02
CA LEU A 73 -10.60 -4.83 -5.28
C LEU A 73 -11.03 -6.04 -6.11
N ASP A 74 -12.14 -5.91 -6.84
CA ASP A 74 -12.73 -6.95 -7.68
C ASP A 74 -12.12 -7.02 -9.09
N ALA A 75 -11.25 -6.07 -9.45
CA ALA A 75 -10.56 -6.06 -10.72
C ALA A 75 -9.58 -7.23 -10.86
N ASP A 76 -9.41 -7.71 -12.09
CA ASP A 76 -8.43 -8.72 -12.45
C ASP A 76 -7.00 -8.27 -12.10
N LYS A 77 -6.18 -9.23 -11.65
CA LYS A 77 -4.80 -9.01 -11.25
C LYS A 77 -3.91 -10.04 -11.93
N THR A 78 -2.76 -9.59 -12.41
CA THR A 78 -1.76 -10.45 -13.06
C THR A 78 -0.49 -10.44 -12.24
N TYR A 79 0.08 -11.63 -12.05
CA TYR A 79 1.29 -11.84 -11.26
C TYR A 79 2.32 -12.60 -12.08
N VAL A 80 3.59 -12.27 -11.86
CA VAL A 80 4.73 -13.09 -12.28
C VAL A 80 5.37 -13.63 -11.01
N ALA A 81 5.50 -14.95 -10.92
CA ALA A 81 6.01 -15.63 -9.73
C ALA A 81 7.01 -16.73 -10.10
N LEU A 82 7.97 -16.98 -9.20
CA LEU A 82 8.85 -18.13 -9.26
C LEU A 82 8.40 -19.14 -8.20
N VAL A 83 8.20 -20.39 -8.61
CA VAL A 83 7.72 -21.46 -7.72
C VAL A 83 8.81 -22.51 -7.53
N ARG A 84 9.02 -22.95 -6.27
CA ARG A 84 9.89 -24.08 -5.92
C ARG A 84 9.06 -25.35 -5.74
N LEU A 85 9.20 -26.28 -6.67
CA LEU A 85 8.50 -27.58 -6.61
C LEU A 85 9.23 -28.57 -5.70
N GLY A 86 8.48 -29.44 -5.02
CA GLY A 86 9.02 -30.48 -4.12
C GLY A 86 9.42 -29.97 -2.74
N THR A 87 9.01 -28.77 -2.33
CA THR A 87 9.26 -28.20 -1.00
C THR A 87 7.98 -27.57 -0.47
N THR A 88 7.70 -27.74 0.82
CA THR A 88 6.56 -27.12 1.51
C THR A 88 7.07 -26.31 2.69
N THR A 89 6.58 -25.09 2.84
CA THR A 89 6.88 -24.19 3.97
C THR A 89 5.59 -23.89 4.73
N THR A 90 5.70 -23.37 5.95
CA THR A 90 4.54 -23.02 6.79
C THR A 90 3.74 -21.81 6.29
N THR A 91 4.40 -20.95 5.51
CA THR A 91 3.86 -19.70 4.95
C THR A 91 3.43 -19.83 3.49
N GLY A 92 3.85 -20.89 2.79
CA GLY A 92 3.59 -21.08 1.36
C GLY A 92 4.50 -20.25 0.45
N ASP A 93 5.49 -19.58 1.02
CA ASP A 93 6.54 -18.81 0.32
C ASP A 93 7.95 -19.34 0.66
N ALA A 94 9.00 -18.72 0.08
CA ALA A 94 10.39 -19.21 0.03
C ALA A 94 11.13 -19.23 1.38
#